data_AF-A0A0J5S537-F1
#
_entry.id   AF-A0A0J5S537-F1
#
_cell.length_a   1.000
_cell.length_b   1.000
_cell.length_c   1.000
_cell.angle_alpha   90.00
_cell.angle_beta   90.00
_cell.angle_gamma   90.00
#
_symmetry.space_group_name_H-M   'P 1'
#
loop_
_entity.id
_entity.type
_entity.pdbx_description
1 polymer ?
#
loop_
_entity_poly.entity_id
_entity_poly.type
_entity_poly.pdbx_seq_one_letter_code
_entity_poly.pdbx_strand_id
1 'polypeptide(L)'
;MSATLKVLSAKKVVASHQINQGDLLVIDARDKSNYQLINNQTGLGPENIIVKREGKDLKIFLEDGDMNPDVLIKGYYGDENTENVSNLLIGQHENGNVYPYVPESGIKSDAVSVLADQTLAPQALGGDELSSAFWAFNPWWLLALIPLGAGIAIAASSGSSKGKTTPVDAKSVAESKVVEAEKAQKAAEDALAKAKEDGAINPAEKAELEKLAKDAADKKAAADEAVKALPAGTEGKDGLQDRVDALKPITVPDVNDANSDGKPDNPALADATAKVEEAEKAQKAAEDALAKAKEDGAINPAEKAELEKLAKDAADKKAAAE
;
A
#
# COMPACT_ATOMS: atom_id res chain seq x y z
N MET A 1 -28.15 4.52 19.38
CA MET A 1 -26.93 5.32 19.62
C MET A 1 -27.02 6.55 18.72
N SER A 2 -26.55 7.72 19.17
CA SER A 2 -26.38 8.86 18.25
C SER A 2 -24.91 9.06 17.95
N ALA A 3 -24.60 9.33 16.69
CA ALA A 3 -23.23 9.47 16.22
C ALA A 3 -23.10 10.64 15.22
N THR A 4 -21.86 11.00 14.92
CA THR A 4 -21.51 11.95 13.87
C THR A 4 -20.59 11.25 12.89
N LEU A 5 -20.88 11.39 11.60
CA LEU A 5 -19.97 11.01 10.51
C LEU A 5 -19.27 12.26 9.98
N LYS A 6 -17.96 12.38 10.18
CA LYS A 6 -17.15 13.41 9.53
C LYS A 6 -16.52 12.86 8.26
N VAL A 7 -16.55 13.65 7.19
CA VAL A 7 -15.81 13.38 5.96
C VAL A 7 -14.57 14.24 5.95
N LEU A 8 -13.41 13.63 5.77
CA LEU A 8 -12.10 14.28 5.85
C LEU A 8 -11.35 14.11 4.54
N SER A 9 -10.88 15.22 3.97
CA SER A 9 -9.97 15.26 2.82
C SER A 9 -8.61 15.74 3.31
N ALA A 10 -7.60 14.87 3.27
CA ALA A 10 -6.40 15.04 4.08
C ALA A 10 -6.81 15.42 5.52
N LYS A 11 -6.18 16.39 6.18
CA LYS A 11 -6.50 16.73 7.58
C LYS A 11 -7.71 17.66 7.77
N LYS A 12 -8.47 17.97 6.72
CA LYS A 12 -9.58 18.94 6.79
C LYS A 12 -10.91 18.21 6.81
N VAL A 13 -11.72 18.52 7.82
CA VAL A 13 -13.13 18.15 7.82
C VAL A 13 -13.82 18.93 6.70
N VAL A 14 -14.30 18.22 5.69
CA VAL A 14 -14.99 18.80 4.52
C VAL A 14 -16.50 18.63 4.61
N ALA A 15 -16.99 17.69 5.43
CA ALA A 15 -18.39 17.57 5.79
C ALA A 15 -18.56 16.93 7.18
N SER A 16 -19.70 17.17 7.82
CA SER A 16 -20.07 16.60 9.12
C SER A 16 -21.57 16.35 9.13
N HIS A 17 -21.96 15.09 9.35
CA HIS A 17 -23.35 14.64 9.29
C HIS A 17 -23.74 14.03 10.64
N GLN A 18 -24.92 14.39 11.14
CA GLN A 18 -25.50 13.74 12.32
C GLN A 18 -26.16 12.42 11.92
N ILE A 19 -25.97 11.40 12.75
CA ILE A 19 -26.62 10.10 12.67
C ILE A 19 -27.54 10.02 13.88
N ASN A 20 -28.84 10.10 13.62
CA ASN A 20 -29.86 9.94 14.65
C ASN A 20 -30.28 8.47 14.68
N GLN A 21 -30.55 7.97 15.89
CA GLN A 21 -31.02 6.60 16.06
C GLN A 21 -32.32 6.35 15.28
N GLY A 22 -32.33 5.30 14.46
CA GLY A 22 -33.46 4.91 13.62
C GLY A 22 -33.56 5.63 12.26
N ASP A 23 -32.70 6.63 12.00
CA ASP A 23 -32.62 7.30 10.70
C ASP A 23 -31.43 6.75 9.89
N LEU A 24 -31.66 6.39 8.61
CA LEU A 24 -30.58 6.05 7.69
C LEU A 24 -29.94 7.31 7.10
N LEU A 25 -28.69 7.61 7.47
CA LEU A 25 -27.88 8.61 6.81
C LEU A 25 -27.41 8.08 5.44
N VAL A 26 -27.71 8.81 4.36
CA VAL A 26 -27.25 8.48 3.01
C VAL A 26 -26.34 9.57 2.47
N ILE A 27 -25.12 9.20 2.06
CA ILE A 27 -24.14 10.11 1.45
C ILE A 27 -23.49 9.49 0.22
N ASP A 28 -22.97 10.31 -0.68
CA ASP A 28 -22.10 9.85 -1.77
C ASP A 28 -20.64 9.82 -1.32
N ALA A 29 -19.92 8.78 -1.75
CA ALA A 29 -18.50 8.68 -1.49
C ALA A 29 -17.74 9.81 -2.20
N ARG A 30 -16.74 10.37 -1.52
CA ARG A 30 -15.76 11.29 -2.10
C ARG A 30 -14.45 10.56 -2.32
N ASP A 31 -13.80 10.86 -3.43
CA ASP A 31 -12.45 10.37 -3.73
C ASP A 31 -11.45 10.87 -2.67
N LYS A 32 -10.42 10.07 -2.37
CA LYS A 32 -9.33 10.39 -1.44
C LYS A 32 -9.80 10.95 -0.09
N SER A 33 -10.89 10.39 0.44
CA SER A 33 -11.52 10.90 1.66
C SER A 33 -11.68 9.82 2.73
N ASN A 34 -11.46 10.17 3.98
CA ASN A 34 -11.72 9.31 5.12
C ASN A 34 -13.05 9.66 5.78
N TYR A 35 -13.68 8.66 6.37
CA TYR A 35 -14.95 8.75 7.08
C TYR A 35 -14.70 8.45 8.55
N GLN A 36 -14.81 9.46 9.40
CA GLN A 36 -14.61 9.32 10.84
C GLN A 36 -15.95 9.19 11.55
N LEU A 37 -16.15 8.08 12.25
CA LEU A 37 -17.27 7.88 13.17
C LEU A 37 -16.93 8.46 14.54
N ILE A 38 -17.90 9.13 15.15
CA ILE A 38 -17.81 9.72 16.48
C ILE A 38 -19.12 9.43 17.21
N ASN A 39 -19.07 8.69 18.30
CA ASN A 39 -20.16 8.56 19.25
C ASN A 39 -20.35 9.90 19.97
N ASN A 40 -21.56 10.48 19.86
CA ASN A 40 -21.84 11.81 20.39
C ASN A 40 -21.83 11.88 21.93
N GLN A 41 -21.94 10.73 22.62
CA GLN A 41 -21.89 10.67 24.09
C GLN A 41 -20.46 10.69 24.62
N THR A 42 -19.56 9.94 23.99
CA THR A 42 -18.17 9.79 24.45
C THR A 42 -17.21 10.76 23.77
N GLY A 43 -17.56 11.27 22.58
CA GLY A 43 -16.66 12.03 21.72
C GLY A 43 -15.60 11.18 21.02
N LEU A 44 -15.66 9.85 21.19
CA LEU A 44 -14.73 8.86 20.63
C LEU A 44 -15.39 8.09 19.49
N GLY A 45 -14.64 7.29 18.73
CA GLY A 45 -15.23 6.35 17.79
C GLY A 45 -16.02 5.26 18.52
N PRO A 46 -17.13 4.74 17.95
CA PRO A 46 -17.70 3.48 18.40
C PRO A 46 -16.63 2.38 18.39
N GLU A 47 -16.56 1.58 19.46
CA GLU A 47 -15.55 0.51 19.59
C GLU A 47 -15.80 -0.62 18.60
N ASN A 48 -17.06 -1.03 18.41
CA ASN A 48 -17.44 -2.03 17.41
C ASN A 48 -18.51 -1.47 16.47
N ILE A 49 -18.45 -1.94 15.23
CA ILE A 49 -19.44 -1.69 14.19
C ILE A 49 -19.62 -2.95 13.36
N ILE A 50 -20.71 -3.03 12.62
CA ILE A 50 -20.86 -4.02 11.55
C ILE A 50 -20.89 -3.27 10.22
N VAL A 51 -20.22 -3.83 9.22
CA VAL A 51 -20.29 -3.31 7.84
C VAL A 51 -20.87 -4.35 6.90
N LYS A 52 -21.52 -3.89 5.83
CA LYS A 52 -21.95 -4.74 4.72
C LYS A 52 -21.70 -4.05 3.39
N ARG A 53 -21.12 -4.75 2.42
CA ARG A 53 -21.06 -4.28 1.04
C ARG A 53 -22.33 -4.68 0.30
N GLU A 54 -22.88 -3.74 -0.47
CA GLU A 54 -24.00 -3.99 -1.38
C GLU A 54 -23.72 -3.32 -2.73
N GLY A 55 -23.27 -4.11 -3.70
CA GLY A 55 -22.76 -3.63 -4.97
C GLY A 55 -21.53 -2.73 -4.77
N LYS A 56 -21.71 -1.43 -5.05
CA LYS A 56 -20.66 -0.41 -4.88
C LYS A 56 -20.76 0.35 -3.55
N ASP A 57 -21.78 0.06 -2.76
CA ASP A 57 -22.12 0.84 -1.58
C ASP A 57 -21.65 0.15 -0.30
N LEU A 58 -21.27 0.96 0.69
CA LEU A 58 -20.95 0.50 2.04
C LEU A 58 -22.10 0.85 2.97
N LYS A 59 -22.65 -0.16 3.65
CA LYS A 59 -23.59 -0.02 4.76
C LYS A 59 -22.85 -0.19 6.08
N ILE A 60 -23.13 0.67 7.04
CA ILE A 60 -22.59 0.63 8.39
C ILE A 60 -23.76 0.52 9.37
N PHE A 61 -23.61 -0.39 10.33
CA PHE A 61 -24.55 -0.67 11.40
C PHE A 61 -23.81 -0.39 12.70
N LEU A 62 -24.34 0.54 13.49
CA LEU A 62 -23.83 0.92 14.79
C LEU A 62 -24.51 0.03 15.85
N GLU A 63 -23.85 -0.17 16.99
CA GLU A 63 -24.45 -0.93 18.10
C GLU A 63 -25.51 -0.09 18.83
N ASP A 64 -26.67 0.11 18.20
CA ASP A 64 -27.79 0.83 18.78
C ASP A 64 -28.96 -0.05 19.25
N GLY A 65 -28.82 -1.37 19.06
CA GLY A 65 -29.80 -2.37 19.48
C GLY A 65 -30.83 -2.70 18.41
N ASP A 66 -30.75 -2.08 17.22
CA ASP A 66 -31.49 -2.52 16.04
C ASP A 66 -30.53 -3.04 14.95
N MET A 67 -31.06 -3.83 14.01
CA MET A 67 -30.27 -4.47 12.94
C MET A 67 -30.42 -3.74 11.60
N ASN A 68 -30.80 -2.46 11.62
CA ASN A 68 -30.93 -1.63 10.43
C ASN A 68 -29.64 -0.88 10.15
N PRO A 69 -29.35 -0.54 8.88
CA PRO A 69 -28.19 0.29 8.57
C PRO A 69 -28.43 1.72 9.06
N ASP A 70 -27.44 2.28 9.76
CA ASP A 70 -27.41 3.69 10.18
C ASP A 70 -26.80 4.59 9.12
N VAL A 71 -25.86 4.06 8.34
CA VAL A 71 -25.14 4.81 7.29
C VAL A 71 -25.07 4.01 6.01
N LEU A 72 -25.38 4.67 4.89
CA LEU A 72 -25.15 4.20 3.53
C LEU A 72 -24.22 5.19 2.83
N ILE A 73 -23.01 4.73 2.49
CA ILE A 73 -22.05 5.48 1.67
C ILE A 73 -22.09 4.91 0.26
N LYS A 74 -22.70 5.65 -0.65
CA LYS A 74 -22.88 5.25 -2.05
C LYS A 74 -21.58 5.33 -2.83
N GLY A 75 -21.29 4.32 -3.65
CA GLY A 75 -20.10 4.30 -4.49
C GLY A 75 -18.78 4.21 -3.72
N TYR A 76 -18.81 3.74 -2.46
CA TYR A 76 -17.62 3.60 -1.61
C TYR A 76 -16.51 2.77 -2.27
N TYR A 77 -16.88 1.72 -3.00
CA TYR A 77 -15.95 0.79 -3.64
C TYR A 77 -15.51 1.18 -5.06
N GLY A 78 -15.95 2.33 -5.57
CA GLY A 78 -15.62 2.77 -6.93
C GLY A 78 -16.21 1.84 -8.02
N ASP A 79 -15.50 1.75 -9.15
CA ASP A 79 -15.88 0.85 -10.25
C ASP A 79 -15.31 -0.56 -10.03
N GLU A 80 -15.98 -1.58 -10.55
CA GLU A 80 -15.72 -3.02 -10.25
C GLU A 80 -14.29 -3.50 -10.61
N ASN A 81 -13.47 -2.66 -11.25
CA ASN A 81 -12.08 -2.92 -11.65
C ASN A 81 -11.03 -2.08 -10.90
N THR A 82 -11.39 -1.27 -9.90
CA THR A 82 -10.42 -0.51 -9.11
C THR A 82 -10.00 -1.30 -7.87
N GLU A 83 -8.82 -1.92 -7.91
CA GLU A 83 -8.15 -2.55 -6.75
C GLU A 83 -7.75 -1.55 -5.63
N ASN A 84 -8.23 -0.30 -5.70
CA ASN A 84 -7.80 0.80 -4.83
C ASN A 84 -9.00 1.56 -4.30
N VAL A 85 -9.63 1.05 -3.22
CA VAL A 85 -10.47 1.89 -2.38
C VAL A 85 -9.57 2.89 -1.66
N SER A 86 -9.63 4.17 -2.07
CA SER A 86 -8.79 5.25 -1.50
C SER A 86 -9.27 5.78 -0.15
N ASN A 87 -10.37 5.23 0.36
CA ASN A 87 -11.13 5.76 1.47
C ASN A 87 -10.99 4.86 2.71
N LEU A 88 -10.86 5.44 3.90
CA LEU A 88 -10.85 4.68 5.16
C LEU A 88 -12.06 5.01 6.04
N LEU A 89 -12.51 4.00 6.79
CA LEU A 89 -13.42 4.18 7.91
C LEU A 89 -12.58 4.20 9.20
N ILE A 90 -12.70 5.26 10.01
CA ILE A 90 -11.81 5.53 11.14
C ILE A 90 -12.58 6.04 12.37
N GLY A 91 -11.95 5.98 13.54
CA GLY A 91 -12.47 6.52 14.80
C GLY A 91 -11.34 7.00 15.70
N GLN A 92 -11.64 7.85 16.69
CA GLN A 92 -10.68 8.25 17.72
C GLN A 92 -10.83 7.33 18.93
N HIS A 93 -9.77 6.67 19.36
CA HIS A 93 -9.78 5.78 20.52
C HIS A 93 -9.56 6.56 21.83
N GLU A 94 -9.78 5.94 22.98
CA GLU A 94 -9.69 6.56 24.33
C GLU A 94 -8.33 7.21 24.62
N ASN A 95 -7.27 6.77 23.95
CA ASN A 95 -5.91 7.32 24.09
C ASN A 95 -5.70 8.63 23.29
N GLY A 96 -6.74 9.11 22.60
CA GLY A 96 -6.71 10.33 21.80
C GLY A 96 -6.21 10.14 20.37
N ASN A 97 -5.70 8.96 20.02
CA ASN A 97 -5.17 8.66 18.70
C ASN A 97 -6.29 8.13 17.78
N VAL A 98 -6.07 8.22 16.46
CA VAL A 98 -7.04 7.83 15.45
C VAL A 98 -6.66 6.48 14.88
N TYR A 99 -7.64 5.58 14.76
CA TYR A 99 -7.46 4.20 14.32
C TYR A 99 -8.45 3.85 13.20
N PRO A 100 -8.11 2.90 12.33
CA PRO A 100 -9.07 2.31 11.40
C PRO A 100 -10.01 1.34 12.12
N TYR A 101 -11.11 1.02 11.44
CA TYR A 101 -11.91 -0.16 11.77
C TYR A 101 -11.33 -1.39 11.08
N VAL A 102 -11.06 -2.43 11.86
CA VAL A 102 -10.41 -3.68 11.43
C VAL A 102 -11.33 -4.88 11.67
N PRO A 103 -11.30 -5.94 10.84
CA PRO A 103 -12.18 -7.09 11.02
C PRO A 103 -11.93 -7.81 12.34
N GLU A 104 -12.99 -8.06 13.10
CA GLU A 104 -12.89 -8.89 14.30
C GLU A 104 -12.50 -10.34 13.97
N SER A 105 -12.80 -10.79 12.76
CA SER A 105 -12.41 -12.11 12.27
C SER A 105 -10.90 -12.28 12.11
N GLY A 106 -10.16 -11.17 12.01
CA GLY A 106 -8.74 -11.15 11.63
C GLY A 106 -8.50 -11.53 10.16
N ILE A 107 -9.55 -11.70 9.35
CA ILE A 107 -9.45 -12.08 7.94
C ILE A 107 -9.39 -10.82 7.06
N LYS A 108 -8.41 -10.75 6.16
CA LYS A 108 -8.20 -9.57 5.30
C LYS A 108 -9.37 -9.29 4.36
N SER A 109 -9.99 -10.33 3.79
CA SER A 109 -11.15 -10.19 2.89
C SER A 109 -12.39 -9.63 3.58
N ASP A 110 -12.41 -9.60 4.92
CA ASP A 110 -13.50 -9.02 5.70
C ASP A 110 -13.27 -7.54 6.00
N ALA A 111 -12.14 -6.98 5.58
CA ALA A 111 -11.83 -5.57 5.80
C ALA A 111 -12.72 -4.67 4.95
N VAL A 112 -13.12 -3.53 5.54
CA VAL A 112 -13.98 -2.54 4.90
C VAL A 112 -13.54 -2.18 3.48
N SER A 113 -12.24 -2.10 3.22
CA SER A 113 -11.66 -1.71 1.92
C SER A 113 -11.74 -2.78 0.82
N VAL A 114 -11.90 -4.05 1.17
CA VAL A 114 -11.85 -5.18 0.21
C VAL A 114 -13.00 -6.17 0.37
N LEU A 115 -14.00 -5.79 1.16
CA LEU A 115 -15.18 -6.62 1.45
C LEU A 115 -15.82 -7.12 0.15
N ALA A 116 -16.08 -8.42 0.07
CA ALA A 116 -16.81 -9.01 -1.05
C ALA A 116 -18.28 -8.53 -1.05
N ASP A 117 -18.91 -8.50 -2.22
CA ASP A 117 -20.31 -8.09 -2.32
C ASP A 117 -21.22 -9.01 -1.49
N GLN A 118 -22.25 -8.44 -0.89
CA GLN A 118 -23.18 -9.05 0.06
C GLN A 118 -22.54 -9.57 1.36
N THR A 119 -21.23 -9.41 1.57
CA THR A 119 -20.57 -9.83 2.81
C THR A 119 -20.83 -8.83 3.91
N LEU A 120 -21.20 -9.35 5.07
CA LEU A 120 -21.41 -8.63 6.31
C LEU A 120 -20.27 -9.02 7.27
N ALA A 121 -19.56 -8.03 7.81
CA ALA A 121 -18.36 -8.25 8.61
C ALA A 121 -18.34 -7.33 9.85
N PRO A 122 -18.28 -7.89 11.07
CA PRO A 122 -17.99 -7.13 12.28
C PRO A 122 -16.58 -6.53 12.25
N GLN A 123 -16.46 -5.28 12.69
CA GLN A 123 -15.20 -4.55 12.77
C GLN A 123 -15.05 -3.93 14.16
N ALA A 124 -13.82 -3.93 14.67
CA ALA A 124 -13.44 -3.22 15.88
C ALA A 124 -12.56 -2.02 15.53
N LEU A 125 -12.67 -0.94 16.30
CA LEU A 125 -11.77 0.19 16.24
C LEU A 125 -10.41 -0.24 16.82
N GLY A 126 -9.37 -0.29 16.00
CA GLY A 126 -8.09 -0.78 16.48
C GLY A 126 -7.05 -1.05 15.39
N GLY A 127 -6.05 -1.86 15.75
CA GLY A 127 -4.85 -2.08 14.93
C GLY A 127 -3.77 -1.02 15.20
N ASP A 128 -3.04 -0.62 14.16
CA ASP A 128 -1.99 0.38 14.27
C ASP A 128 -2.55 1.82 14.28
N GLU A 129 -1.92 2.67 15.09
CA GLU A 129 -2.23 4.09 15.14
C GLU A 129 -2.00 4.77 13.79
N LEU A 130 -2.99 5.53 13.31
CA LEU A 130 -2.85 6.36 12.12
C LEU A 130 -2.08 7.64 12.48
N SER A 131 -0.76 7.59 12.30
CA SER A 131 0.07 8.79 12.42
C SER A 131 -0.30 9.83 11.36
N SER A 132 0.03 11.09 11.61
CA SER A 132 -0.41 12.21 10.77
C SER A 132 0.18 12.22 9.33
N ALA A 133 1.10 11.29 9.01
CA ALA A 133 1.65 11.05 7.67
C ALA A 133 0.80 10.08 6.81
N PHE A 134 -0.20 9.40 7.39
CA PHE A 134 -1.07 8.40 6.73
C PHE A 134 -2.24 8.99 5.90
N TRP A 135 -2.32 10.32 5.74
CA TRP A 135 -3.36 10.99 4.94
C TRP A 135 -3.13 10.95 3.42
N ALA A 136 -2.00 10.40 2.98
CA ALA A 136 -1.73 10.00 1.60
C ALA A 136 -1.73 8.46 1.56
N PHE A 137 -2.71 7.88 0.88
CA PHE A 137 -3.01 6.44 0.86
C PHE A 137 -1.79 5.53 0.57
N ASN A 138 -1.47 4.62 1.50
CA ASN A 138 -0.79 3.34 1.26
C ASN A 138 -1.23 2.32 2.35
N PRO A 139 -2.00 1.27 2.03
CA PRO A 139 -2.65 0.43 3.02
C PRO A 139 -1.68 -0.64 3.57
N TRP A 140 -0.70 -0.21 4.36
CA TRP A 140 0.25 -1.10 5.07
C TRP A 140 -0.31 -1.72 6.37
N TRP A 141 -1.52 -1.40 6.80
CA TRP A 141 -2.11 -1.95 8.05
C TRP A 141 -2.72 -3.36 7.91
N LEU A 142 -3.00 -3.85 6.69
CA LEU A 142 -3.45 -5.25 6.48
C LEU A 142 -2.32 -6.30 6.61
N LEU A 143 -1.10 -5.89 6.96
CA LEU A 143 0.08 -6.76 7.06
C LEU A 143 0.41 -7.13 8.51
N ALA A 144 -0.08 -6.34 9.47
CA ALA A 144 0.13 -6.53 10.90
C ALA A 144 -0.80 -7.58 11.54
N LEU A 145 -1.81 -8.08 10.81
CA LEU A 145 -2.76 -9.10 11.30
C LEU A 145 -2.36 -10.56 10.99
N ILE A 146 -1.09 -10.82 10.64
CA ILE A 146 -0.58 -12.21 10.67
C ILE A 146 0.00 -12.46 12.06
N PRO A 147 -0.50 -13.47 12.81
CA PRO A 147 0.11 -13.88 14.06
C PRO A 147 1.48 -14.49 13.73
N LEU A 148 2.53 -13.67 13.76
CA LEU A 148 3.89 -14.18 13.83
C LEU A 148 4.05 -14.77 15.23
N GLY A 149 3.88 -16.08 15.30
CA GLY A 149 4.19 -16.86 16.50
C GLY A 149 5.66 -16.68 16.87
N ALA A 150 5.93 -15.78 17.82
CA ALA A 150 7.13 -15.76 18.66
C ALA A 150 6.97 -14.73 19.81
N GLY A 151 6.15 -15.10 20.82
CA GLY A 151 6.39 -14.82 22.24
C GLY A 151 6.41 -13.37 22.76
N ILE A 152 5.26 -12.90 23.27
CA ILE A 152 5.17 -12.18 24.56
C ILE A 152 4.03 -12.82 25.37
N ALA A 153 4.32 -13.17 26.62
CA ALA A 153 3.51 -14.02 27.49
C ALA A 153 2.38 -13.27 28.21
N ILE A 154 1.18 -13.86 28.22
CA ILE A 154 0.22 -13.73 29.33
C ILE A 154 -0.18 -15.14 29.74
N ALA A 155 0.17 -15.51 30.96
CA ALA A 155 -0.17 -16.77 31.58
C ALA A 155 -1.62 -16.76 32.09
N ALA A 156 -2.43 -17.77 31.70
CA ALA A 156 -3.41 -18.41 32.57
C ALA A 156 -3.84 -19.76 31.97
N SER A 157 -4.19 -20.67 32.87
CA SER A 157 -4.23 -22.13 32.76
C SER A 157 -5.35 -22.77 31.93
N SER A 158 -5.04 -23.98 31.45
CA SER A 158 -5.89 -25.20 31.36
C SER A 158 -7.12 -25.21 30.46
N GLY A 159 -7.15 -26.18 29.52
CA GLY A 159 -8.40 -26.78 29.03
C GLY A 159 -8.36 -27.24 27.58
N SER A 160 -8.17 -28.54 27.36
CA SER A 160 -8.34 -29.25 26.09
C SER A 160 -9.58 -28.83 25.31
N SER A 161 -9.40 -28.45 24.05
CA SER A 161 -10.36 -28.79 22.99
C SER A 161 -9.65 -28.85 21.63
N LYS A 162 -9.76 -30.04 21.04
CA LYS A 162 -9.26 -30.43 19.73
C LYS A 162 -10.11 -29.72 18.66
N GLY A 163 -9.85 -28.43 18.46
CA GLY A 163 -10.40 -27.62 17.39
C GLY A 163 -9.45 -27.65 16.20
N LYS A 164 -9.93 -28.19 15.08
CA LYS A 164 -9.26 -28.15 13.78
C LYS A 164 -9.13 -26.68 13.37
N THR A 165 -7.95 -26.09 13.57
CA THR A 165 -7.61 -24.78 13.03
C THR A 165 -7.60 -24.89 11.51
N THR A 166 -8.62 -24.34 10.86
CA THR A 166 -8.60 -24.09 9.43
C THR A 166 -7.38 -23.19 9.13
N PRO A 167 -6.48 -23.59 8.21
CA PRO A 167 -5.39 -22.73 7.79
C PRO A 167 -5.98 -21.46 7.18
N VAL A 168 -5.55 -20.29 7.62
CA VAL A 168 -5.54 -19.11 6.75
C VAL A 168 -4.86 -19.53 5.44
N ASP A 169 -5.49 -19.29 4.28
CA ASP A 169 -4.99 -19.75 2.98
C ASP A 169 -3.55 -19.26 2.77
N ALA A 170 -2.57 -20.16 2.86
CA ALA A 170 -1.15 -19.83 2.73
C ALA A 170 -0.83 -19.10 1.41
N LYS A 171 -1.62 -19.37 0.36
CA LYS A 171 -1.59 -18.66 -0.92
C LYS A 171 -1.96 -17.18 -0.77
N SER A 172 -3.03 -16.87 -0.05
CA SER A 172 -3.45 -15.48 0.21
C SER A 172 -2.40 -14.73 1.04
N VAL A 173 -1.72 -15.42 1.96
CA VAL A 173 -0.58 -14.84 2.71
C VAL A 173 0.57 -14.52 1.78
N ALA A 174 0.97 -15.45 0.89
CA ALA A 174 2.02 -15.23 -0.09
C ALA A 174 1.68 -14.07 -1.04
N GLU A 175 0.47 -14.05 -1.61
CA GLU A 175 -0.03 -12.97 -2.47
C GLU A 175 0.05 -11.60 -1.80
N SER A 176 -0.39 -11.52 -0.54
CA SER A 176 -0.26 -10.29 0.25
C SER A 176 1.20 -9.87 0.35
N LYS A 177 2.11 -10.79 0.71
CA LYS A 177 3.53 -10.47 0.90
C LYS A 177 4.20 -10.00 -0.40
N VAL A 178 3.83 -10.56 -1.55
CA VAL A 178 4.29 -10.07 -2.86
C VAL A 178 3.84 -8.62 -3.09
N VAL A 179 2.57 -8.30 -2.84
CA VAL A 179 2.06 -6.92 -2.97
C VAL A 179 2.74 -5.96 -1.99
N GLU A 180 3.09 -6.42 -0.79
CA GLU A 180 3.87 -5.63 0.18
C GLU A 180 5.25 -5.26 -0.35
N ALA A 181 5.95 -6.25 -0.89
CA ALA A 181 7.29 -6.08 -1.46
C ALA A 181 7.26 -5.15 -2.67
N GLU A 182 6.31 -5.33 -3.58
CA GLU A 182 6.09 -4.43 -4.73
C GLU A 182 5.83 -2.98 -4.32
N LYS A 183 4.99 -2.76 -3.31
CA LYS A 183 4.69 -1.42 -2.81
C LYS A 183 5.89 -0.76 -2.13
N ALA A 184 6.65 -1.51 -1.34
CA ALA A 184 7.84 -0.99 -0.69
C ALA A 184 8.95 -0.67 -1.70
N GLN A 185 9.12 -1.52 -2.71
CA GLN A 185 10.00 -1.26 -3.84
C GLN A 185 9.58 0.01 -4.57
N LYS A 186 8.29 0.17 -4.90
CA LYS A 186 7.78 1.37 -5.56
C LYS A 186 7.97 2.63 -4.71
N ALA A 187 7.78 2.55 -3.40
CA ALA A 187 8.02 3.67 -2.49
C ALA A 187 9.51 4.08 -2.46
N ALA A 188 10.42 3.10 -2.49
CA ALA A 188 11.85 3.35 -2.59
C ALA A 188 12.23 4.01 -3.92
N GLU A 189 11.65 3.55 -5.03
CA GLU A 189 11.84 4.14 -6.37
C GLU A 189 11.29 5.58 -6.46
N ASP A 190 10.11 5.83 -5.88
CA ASP A 190 9.51 7.17 -5.87
C ASP A 190 10.30 8.14 -5.01
N ALA A 191 10.77 7.71 -3.84
CA ALA A 191 11.65 8.50 -3.00
C ALA A 191 12.97 8.81 -3.72
N LEU A 192 13.54 7.83 -4.43
CA LEU A 192 14.77 8.03 -5.22
C LEU A 192 14.55 9.02 -6.37
N ALA A 193 13.42 8.92 -7.08
CA ALA A 193 13.08 9.85 -8.14
C ALA A 193 12.95 11.28 -7.60
N LYS A 194 12.25 11.43 -6.47
CA LYS A 194 12.08 12.72 -5.79
C LYS A 194 13.40 13.32 -5.31
N ALA A 195 14.26 12.51 -4.68
CA ALA A 195 15.57 12.96 -4.22
C ALA A 195 16.49 13.39 -5.39
N LYS A 196 16.22 12.93 -6.62
CA LYS A 196 16.98 13.33 -7.81
C LYS A 196 16.42 14.58 -8.52
N GLU A 197 15.29 15.14 -8.09
CA GLU A 197 14.62 16.24 -8.81
C GLU A 197 15.41 17.56 -8.82
N ASP A 198 16.07 17.89 -7.71
CA ASP A 198 16.89 19.10 -7.58
C ASP A 198 18.38 18.85 -7.91
N GLY A 199 18.74 17.58 -8.17
CA GLY A 199 20.11 17.14 -8.43
C GLY A 199 21.00 17.08 -7.18
N ALA A 200 20.44 17.35 -5.99
CA ALA A 200 21.15 17.40 -4.72
C ALA A 200 20.66 16.27 -3.78
N ILE A 201 21.58 15.50 -3.23
CA ILE A 201 21.32 14.43 -2.26
C ILE A 201 21.95 14.85 -0.94
N ASN A 202 21.12 15.17 0.02
CA ASN A 202 21.56 15.51 1.38
C ASN A 202 21.62 14.27 2.30
N PRO A 203 22.22 14.39 3.50
CA PRO A 203 22.33 13.27 4.43
C PRO A 203 20.99 12.69 4.90
N ALA A 204 19.94 13.52 5.00
CA ALA A 204 18.63 13.08 5.46
C ALA A 204 17.93 12.25 4.37
N GLU A 205 18.00 12.67 3.12
CA GLU A 205 17.50 11.93 1.96
C GLU A 205 18.23 10.60 1.79
N LYS A 206 19.56 10.58 1.90
CA LYS A 206 20.33 9.33 1.86
C LYS A 206 19.86 8.35 2.94
N ALA A 207 19.69 8.83 4.18
CA ALA A 207 19.23 7.99 5.28
C ALA A 207 17.80 7.46 5.05
N GLU A 208 16.91 8.27 4.48
CA GLU A 208 15.56 7.85 4.10
C GLU A 208 15.59 6.78 2.99
N LEU A 209 16.41 6.98 1.96
CA LEU A 209 16.59 6.02 0.87
C LEU A 209 17.19 4.70 1.35
N GLU A 210 18.19 4.73 2.25
CA GLU A 210 18.74 3.52 2.88
C GLU A 210 17.68 2.76 3.69
N LYS A 211 16.85 3.49 4.45
CA LYS A 211 15.74 2.89 5.20
C LYS A 211 14.70 2.24 4.27
N LEU A 212 14.31 2.93 3.19
CA LEU A 212 13.34 2.41 2.23
C LEU A 212 13.90 1.24 1.42
N ALA A 213 15.17 1.29 1.01
CA ALA A 213 15.84 0.18 0.34
C ALA A 213 15.91 -1.05 1.25
N LYS A 214 16.23 -0.87 2.53
CA LYS A 214 16.22 -1.95 3.52
C LYS A 214 14.81 -2.53 3.70
N ASP A 215 13.79 -1.69 3.83
CA ASP A 215 12.41 -2.14 3.98
C ASP A 215 11.91 -2.93 2.75
N ALA A 216 12.25 -2.46 1.54
CA ALA A 216 11.95 -3.18 0.29
C ALA A 216 12.67 -4.54 0.23
N ALA A 217 13.94 -4.61 0.62
CA ALA A 217 14.71 -5.85 0.66
C ALA A 217 14.14 -6.85 1.69
N ASP A 218 13.83 -6.38 2.89
CA ASP A 218 13.27 -7.21 3.97
C ASP A 218 11.89 -7.77 3.56
N LYS A 219 11.04 -6.95 2.91
CA LYS A 219 9.74 -7.40 2.38
C LYS A 219 9.86 -8.35 1.19
N LYS A 220 10.81 -8.11 0.27
CA LYS A 220 11.10 -9.05 -0.83
C LYS A 220 11.52 -10.41 -0.28
N ALA A 221 12.38 -10.43 0.75
CA ALA A 221 12.79 -11.67 1.41
C ALA A 221 11.60 -12.39 2.06
N ALA A 222 10.74 -11.68 2.80
CA ALA A 222 9.55 -12.27 3.41
C ALA A 222 8.55 -12.80 2.35
N ALA A 223 8.41 -12.13 1.22
CA ALA A 223 7.59 -12.58 0.10
C ALA A 223 8.17 -13.84 -0.56
N ASP A 224 9.47 -13.86 -0.81
CA ASP A 224 10.20 -15.00 -1.35
C ASP A 224 10.05 -16.24 -0.46
N GLU A 225 10.23 -16.09 0.85
CA GLU A 225 10.02 -17.17 1.82
C GLU A 225 8.56 -17.69 1.80
N ALA A 226 7.58 -16.78 1.79
CA ALA A 226 6.17 -17.14 1.78
C ALA A 226 5.75 -17.88 0.49
N VAL A 227 6.22 -17.42 -0.67
CA VAL A 227 5.96 -18.08 -1.95
C VAL A 227 6.63 -19.45 -2.01
N LYS A 228 7.89 -19.56 -1.59
CA LYS A 228 8.63 -20.84 -1.54
C LYS A 228 7.96 -21.86 -0.63
N ALA A 229 7.39 -21.43 0.48
CA ALA A 229 6.68 -22.27 1.45
C ALA A 229 5.36 -22.88 0.90
N LEU A 230 4.81 -22.38 -0.22
CA LEU A 230 3.60 -22.95 -0.82
C LEU A 230 3.84 -24.39 -1.32
N PRO A 231 2.86 -25.30 -1.22
CA PRO A 231 2.96 -26.64 -1.78
C PRO A 231 3.33 -26.64 -3.28
N ALA A 232 4.10 -27.63 -3.73
CA ALA A 232 4.40 -27.81 -5.14
C ALA A 232 3.10 -28.05 -5.95
N GLY A 233 2.97 -27.40 -7.11
CA GLY A 233 1.77 -27.47 -7.94
C GLY A 233 0.62 -26.55 -7.49
N THR A 234 0.85 -25.67 -6.50
CA THR A 234 -0.11 -24.60 -6.17
C THR A 234 -0.28 -23.68 -7.38
N GLU A 235 -1.51 -23.55 -7.87
CA GLU A 235 -1.82 -22.67 -9.00
C GLU A 235 -1.42 -21.22 -8.70
N GLY A 236 -0.73 -20.57 -9.65
CA GLY A 236 -0.25 -19.20 -9.52
C GLY A 236 1.04 -19.03 -8.71
N LYS A 237 1.62 -20.10 -8.14
CA LYS A 237 2.89 -20.02 -7.39
C LYS A 237 4.03 -19.46 -8.25
N ASP A 238 4.19 -19.97 -9.47
CA ASP A 238 5.27 -19.54 -10.37
C ASP A 238 5.12 -18.06 -10.73
N GLY A 239 3.90 -17.60 -11.01
CA GLY A 239 3.63 -16.18 -11.27
C GLY A 239 3.89 -15.27 -10.05
N LEU A 240 3.70 -15.77 -8.82
CA LEU A 240 4.10 -15.02 -7.62
C LEU A 240 5.61 -14.97 -7.46
N GLN A 241 6.33 -16.06 -7.76
CA GLN A 241 7.78 -16.08 -7.70
C GLN A 241 8.38 -15.15 -8.76
N ASP A 242 7.85 -15.15 -9.98
CA ASP A 242 8.28 -14.25 -11.07
C ASP A 242 8.14 -12.78 -10.66
N ARG A 243 7.03 -12.41 -10.00
CA ARG A 243 6.82 -11.06 -9.45
C ARG A 243 7.86 -10.71 -8.38
N VAL A 244 8.14 -11.61 -7.45
CA VAL A 244 9.17 -11.41 -6.41
C VAL A 244 10.56 -11.28 -7.03
N ASP A 245 10.88 -12.07 -8.05
CA ASP A 245 12.17 -12.07 -8.73
C ASP A 245 12.36 -10.83 -9.62
N ALA A 246 11.26 -10.26 -10.13
CA ALA A 246 11.27 -9.00 -10.87
C ALA A 246 11.62 -7.77 -10.00
N LEU A 247 11.48 -7.85 -8.67
CA LEU A 247 11.83 -6.75 -7.75
C LEU A 247 13.34 -6.56 -7.67
N LYS A 248 13.83 -5.42 -8.15
CA LYS A 248 15.26 -5.07 -8.21
C LYS A 248 15.60 -4.01 -7.18
N PRO A 249 16.57 -4.23 -6.27
CA PRO A 249 16.95 -3.22 -5.28
C PRO A 249 17.32 -1.88 -5.92
N ILE A 250 16.92 -0.78 -5.28
CA ILE A 250 17.39 0.55 -5.70
C ILE A 250 18.87 0.75 -5.38
N THR A 251 19.55 1.56 -6.18
CA THR A 251 20.90 2.06 -5.87
C THR A 251 20.76 3.40 -5.15
N VAL A 252 21.20 3.45 -3.89
CA VAL A 252 21.20 4.68 -3.10
C VAL A 252 22.39 5.54 -3.54
N PRO A 253 22.17 6.80 -3.98
CA PRO A 253 23.25 7.70 -4.36
C PRO A 253 24.04 8.19 -3.14
N ASP A 254 25.29 8.56 -3.37
CA ASP A 254 26.12 9.21 -2.36
C ASP A 254 25.62 10.63 -2.06
N VAL A 255 25.94 11.13 -0.86
CA VAL A 255 25.67 12.54 -0.50
C VAL A 255 26.51 13.44 -1.39
N ASN A 256 25.85 14.36 -2.09
CA ASN A 256 26.50 15.41 -2.85
C ASN A 256 26.13 16.82 -2.37
N ASP A 257 25.19 16.96 -1.41
CA ASP A 257 24.81 18.20 -0.73
C ASP A 257 24.96 18.01 0.79
N ALA A 258 26.19 18.07 1.28
CA ALA A 258 26.48 17.82 2.69
C ALA A 258 25.97 18.95 3.60
N ASN A 259 25.84 20.17 3.07
CA ASN A 259 25.42 21.33 3.84
C ASN A 259 23.89 21.57 3.81
N SER A 260 23.15 20.79 3.01
CA SER A 260 21.69 20.85 2.86
C SER A 260 21.18 22.20 2.35
N ASP A 261 21.91 22.84 1.43
CA ASP A 261 21.51 24.11 0.81
C ASP A 261 20.72 23.95 -0.50
N GLY A 262 20.41 22.70 -0.87
CA GLY A 262 19.66 22.33 -2.07
C GLY A 262 20.48 22.44 -3.35
N LYS A 263 21.82 22.48 -3.24
CA LYS A 263 22.74 22.44 -4.39
C LYS A 263 23.85 21.44 -4.12
N PRO A 264 24.31 20.74 -5.17
CA PRO A 264 25.49 19.91 -5.04
C PRO A 264 26.72 20.74 -4.63
N ASP A 265 27.46 20.26 -3.64
CA ASP A 265 28.76 20.80 -3.21
C ASP A 265 29.77 20.81 -4.36
N ASN A 266 29.64 19.85 -5.29
CA ASN A 266 30.43 19.77 -6.52
C ASN A 266 29.51 19.64 -7.75
N PRO A 267 29.04 20.77 -8.32
CA PRO A 267 28.07 20.75 -9.42
C PRO A 267 28.64 20.15 -10.70
N ALA A 268 29.95 20.27 -10.94
CA ALA A 268 30.59 19.65 -12.11
C ALA A 268 30.62 18.12 -12.01
N LEU A 269 30.87 17.58 -10.81
CA LEU A 269 30.77 16.14 -10.56
C LEU A 269 29.32 15.66 -10.66
N ALA A 270 28.36 16.42 -10.12
CA ALA A 270 26.94 16.08 -10.23
C ALA A 270 26.46 16.03 -11.69
N ASP A 271 26.85 17.01 -12.52
CA ASP A 271 26.54 17.04 -13.96
C ASP A 271 27.17 15.85 -14.70
N ALA A 272 28.44 15.54 -14.42
CA ALA A 272 29.10 14.37 -15.00
C ALA A 272 28.41 13.05 -14.61
N THR A 273 28.06 12.89 -13.33
CA THR A 273 27.32 11.71 -12.84
C THR A 273 25.95 11.59 -13.50
N ALA A 274 25.20 12.69 -13.64
CA ALA A 274 23.91 12.69 -14.31
C ALA A 274 24.01 12.26 -15.78
N LYS A 275 25.01 12.74 -16.52
CA LYS A 275 25.26 12.34 -17.92
C LYS A 275 25.63 10.86 -18.04
N VAL A 276 26.44 10.34 -17.13
CA VAL A 276 26.74 8.90 -17.07
C VAL A 276 25.47 8.09 -16.81
N GLU A 277 24.64 8.48 -15.84
CA GLU A 277 23.37 7.81 -15.56
C GLU A 277 22.40 7.85 -16.77
N GLU A 278 22.35 8.97 -17.51
CA GLU A 278 21.54 9.07 -18.73
C GLU A 278 22.04 8.14 -19.83
N ALA A 279 23.36 8.04 -20.01
CA ALA A 279 23.98 7.12 -20.96
C ALA A 279 23.69 5.66 -20.60
N GLU A 280 23.84 5.28 -19.32
CA GLU A 280 23.52 3.94 -18.83
C GLU A 280 22.03 3.59 -19.02
N LYS A 281 21.12 4.52 -18.69
CA LYS A 281 19.67 4.33 -18.92
C LYS A 281 19.34 4.12 -20.40
N ALA A 282 19.96 4.91 -21.29
CA ALA A 282 19.74 4.77 -22.72
C ALA A 282 20.30 3.46 -23.28
N GLN A 283 21.48 3.04 -22.82
CA GLN A 283 22.02 1.73 -23.16
C GLN A 283 21.10 0.60 -22.68
N LYS A 284 20.62 0.66 -21.44
CA LYS A 284 19.72 -0.34 -20.88
C LYS A 284 18.40 -0.42 -21.65
N ALA A 285 17.84 0.72 -22.04
CA ALA A 285 16.63 0.77 -22.87
C ALA A 285 16.84 0.10 -24.23
N ALA A 286 18.01 0.30 -24.86
CA ALA A 286 18.36 -0.38 -26.10
C ALA A 286 18.50 -1.91 -25.92
N GLU A 287 19.12 -2.35 -24.83
CA GLU A 287 19.26 -3.77 -24.49
C GLU A 287 17.90 -4.45 -24.21
N ASP A 288 17.00 -3.77 -23.49
CA ASP A 288 15.65 -4.27 -23.20
C ASP A 288 14.79 -4.37 -24.45
N ALA A 289 14.83 -3.34 -25.31
CA ALA A 289 14.16 -3.38 -26.60
C ALA A 289 14.70 -4.52 -27.47
N LEU A 290 16.02 -4.78 -27.43
CA LEU A 290 16.63 -5.88 -28.17
C LEU A 290 16.23 -7.25 -27.64
N ALA A 291 16.13 -7.42 -26.31
CA ALA A 291 15.65 -8.65 -25.71
C ALA A 291 14.20 -8.93 -26.14
N LYS A 292 13.33 -7.93 -26.08
CA LYS A 292 11.92 -8.01 -26.48
C LYS A 292 11.76 -8.34 -27.97
N ALA A 293 12.50 -7.67 -28.85
CA ALA A 293 12.48 -7.92 -30.29
C ALA A 293 13.01 -9.32 -30.69
N LYS A 294 13.57 -10.09 -29.75
CA LYS A 294 14.00 -11.48 -29.98
C LYS A 294 13.01 -12.51 -29.45
N GLU A 295 11.97 -12.11 -28.70
CA GLU A 295 11.02 -13.04 -28.07
C GLU A 295 10.19 -13.84 -29.08
N ASP A 296 9.81 -13.23 -30.20
CA ASP A 296 9.04 -13.88 -31.26
C ASP A 296 9.91 -14.58 -32.32
N GLY A 297 11.24 -14.50 -32.18
CA GLY A 297 12.22 -15.10 -33.07
C GLY A 297 12.48 -14.35 -34.39
N ALA A 298 11.90 -13.16 -34.61
CA ALA A 298 12.10 -12.40 -35.84
C ALA A 298 11.99 -10.87 -35.65
N ILE A 299 13.02 -10.12 -36.06
CA ILE A 299 12.98 -8.65 -35.99
C ILE A 299 12.22 -8.08 -37.20
N ASN A 300 11.10 -7.42 -36.94
CA ASN A 300 10.30 -6.75 -37.96
C ASN A 300 10.83 -5.32 -38.27
N PRO A 301 10.38 -4.66 -39.36
CA PRO A 301 10.88 -3.32 -39.73
C PRO A 301 10.64 -2.23 -38.68
N ALA A 302 9.56 -2.31 -37.89
CA ALA A 302 9.25 -1.33 -36.85
C ALA A 302 10.20 -1.50 -35.65
N GLU A 303 10.42 -2.73 -35.21
CA GLU A 303 11.39 -3.07 -34.16
C GLU A 303 12.80 -2.70 -34.57
N LYS A 304 13.20 -2.98 -35.81
CA LYS A 304 14.49 -2.54 -36.35
C LYS A 304 14.66 -1.02 -36.25
N ALA A 305 13.64 -0.25 -36.64
CA ALA A 305 13.70 1.21 -36.59
C ALA A 305 13.77 1.73 -35.13
N GLU A 306 13.07 1.10 -34.20
CA GLU A 306 13.14 1.43 -32.77
C GLU A 306 14.52 1.11 -32.17
N LEU A 307 15.09 -0.05 -32.49
CA LEU A 307 16.44 -0.45 -32.07
C LEU A 307 17.50 0.50 -32.61
N GLU A 308 17.42 0.91 -33.88
CA GLU A 308 18.34 1.90 -34.47
C GLU A 308 18.23 3.25 -33.76
N LYS A 309 17.00 3.70 -33.43
CA LYS A 309 16.77 4.93 -32.66
C LYS A 309 17.37 4.85 -31.26
N LEU A 310 17.13 3.77 -30.52
CA LEU A 310 17.63 3.59 -29.15
C LEU A 310 19.16 3.43 -29.13
N ALA A 311 19.74 2.70 -30.09
CA ALA A 311 21.18 2.59 -30.24
C ALA A 311 21.83 3.96 -30.53
N LYS A 312 21.19 4.79 -31.35
CA LYS A 312 21.64 6.16 -31.60
C LYS A 312 21.55 7.04 -30.35
N ASP A 313 20.44 7.00 -29.62
CA ASP A 313 20.27 7.75 -28.36
C ASP A 313 21.33 7.34 -27.31
N ALA A 314 21.60 6.04 -27.18
CA ALA A 314 22.65 5.53 -26.30
C ALA A 314 24.04 6.01 -26.72
N ALA A 315 24.35 6.01 -28.03
CA ALA A 315 25.63 6.51 -28.53
C ALA A 315 25.81 8.03 -28.31
N ASP A 316 24.76 8.81 -28.58
CA ASP A 316 24.79 10.27 -28.42
C ASP A 316 24.93 10.65 -26.92
N LYS A 317 24.25 9.95 -26.01
CA LYS A 317 24.39 10.18 -24.55
C LYS A 317 25.73 9.70 -24.00
N LYS A 318 26.25 8.59 -24.50
CA LYS A 318 27.62 8.15 -24.16
C LYS A 318 28.64 9.22 -24.56
N ALA A 319 28.55 9.77 -25.77
CA ALA A 319 29.44 10.83 -26.22
C ALA A 319 29.31 12.13 -25.41
N ALA A 320 28.12 12.41 -24.84
CA ALA A 320 27.91 13.55 -23.96
C ALA A 320 28.51 13.35 -22.55
N ALA A 321 28.72 12.09 -22.14
CA ALA A 321 29.31 11.71 -20.86
C ALA A 321 30.86 11.61 -20.89
N GLU A 322 31.47 11.54 -22.08
CA GLU A 322 32.93 11.50 -22.33
C GLU A 322 33.54 12.91 -22.41
#